data_AF-A0A7L6BCG0-F1
#
_entry.id   AF-A0A7L6BCG0-F1
#
_cell.length_a   1.000
_cell.length_b   1.000
_cell.length_c   1.000
_cell.angle_alpha   90.00
_cell.angle_beta   90.00
_cell.angle_gamma   90.00
#
_symmetry.space_group_name_H-M   'P 1'
#
loop_
_entity.id
_entity.type
_entity.pdbx_description
1 polymer ?
#
loop_
_entity_poly.entity_id
_entity_poly.type
_entity_poly.pdbx_seq_one_letter_code
_entity_poly.pdbx_strand_id
1 'polypeptide(L)'
;MRLTRTRLRSAAAVLTAAAVAVAAALTSAVSAQAAAGCRVTYTVTSQWPGGFGANVDVSNLGDPLNGWRLTWSFTAGQVVGQAWNGTATQSAGRVTVTNASWNGGLGTGATAQFGFSGSWNNTSNPAPIDFALNGVPCTGRPAPTTTAPPPTSAPPTSPPSTSPPPTGGPPPTTPPPASDVLAQTHTVGRVRPAGNSVQYTWPGTYFEGRFRGTGVGIVLNDSQNDYAVQVDGTTVATLVTPGQTTYWVRNLSDADHTVRLVKRTESPWAAGEFGGLVAAPGGAILAKPAARSRQIEFIGDSWTAGYGNMSTTRDCSGNGGVTRNSNADVTFGALTAQSLNADHQLIAWSGLGMVRNYNGGGTDNFRTYYETDLQALWNSTVWQNPGTWKPQVVVVGLGINDFSTALNAGERWSTPEQLAADFRSAYLGFLDKLRARYGPNTFIVLTYPDLGNTPLAASVQQVVRTRADAGDTRIRSLYYDDNALGLDKLGCDWHPSRRDDQLLAGALTRFIGTLPLTW
;
A
#
# COMPACT_ATOMS: atom_id res chain seq x y z
N MET A 1 -60.19 -62.35 37.49
CA MET A 1 -60.94 -61.17 37.00
C MET A 1 -60.10 -60.57 35.86
N ARG A 2 -60.54 -60.33 34.60
CA ARG A 2 -61.78 -59.73 34.04
C ARG A 2 -62.02 -58.32 34.62
N LEU A 3 -62.26 -57.22 33.91
CA LEU A 3 -62.61 -56.89 32.50
C LEU A 3 -61.69 -55.72 32.00
N THR A 4 -61.56 -55.22 30.76
CA THR A 4 -61.89 -55.51 29.32
C THR A 4 -60.92 -54.64 28.45
N ARG A 5 -60.69 -54.76 27.12
CA ARG A 5 -61.51 -54.46 25.89
C ARG A 5 -62.27 -53.11 25.96
N THR A 6 -62.48 -52.26 24.93
CA THR A 6 -62.08 -52.05 23.50
C THR A 6 -62.54 -50.59 23.13
N ARG A 7 -62.47 -49.91 21.96
CA ARG A 7 -62.12 -49.99 20.50
C ARG A 7 -62.07 -48.49 20.01
N LEU A 8 -61.71 -47.99 18.81
CA LEU A 8 -61.22 -48.39 17.46
C LEU A 8 -59.87 -47.63 17.19
N ARG A 9 -59.17 -47.54 16.04
CA ARG A 9 -59.32 -47.74 14.56
C ARG A 9 -59.93 -46.59 13.71
N SER A 10 -59.04 -45.79 13.10
CA SER A 10 -59.04 -45.23 11.72
C SER A 10 -57.65 -44.63 11.44
N ALA A 11 -57.08 -44.52 10.23
CA ALA A 11 -57.05 -45.30 8.97
C ALA A 11 -56.44 -44.38 7.88
N ALA A 12 -55.65 -44.92 6.94
CA ALA A 12 -54.92 -44.21 5.87
C ALA A 12 -53.71 -43.35 6.37
N ALA A 13 -52.63 -43.11 5.59
CA ALA A 13 -52.34 -43.51 4.20
C ALA A 13 -50.83 -43.77 3.94
N VAL A 14 -50.54 -44.78 3.08
CA VAL A 14 -49.42 -44.94 2.12
C VAL A 14 -47.94 -44.84 2.59
N LEU A 15 -47.11 -45.75 2.06
CA LEU A 15 -45.64 -45.77 2.21
C LEU A 15 -44.92 -45.10 1.03
N THR A 16 -43.76 -44.51 1.31
CA THR A 16 -42.54 -44.65 0.48
C THR A 16 -41.30 -44.63 1.38
N ALA A 17 -40.24 -45.34 1.00
CA ALA A 17 -39.00 -45.41 1.76
C ALA A 17 -37.91 -44.54 1.11
N ALA A 18 -37.14 -43.84 1.94
CA ALA A 18 -35.88 -43.20 1.58
C ALA A 18 -34.89 -43.35 2.75
N ALA A 19 -33.61 -43.52 2.43
CA ALA A 19 -32.56 -43.74 3.43
C ALA A 19 -31.94 -42.42 3.91
N VAL A 20 -31.21 -42.47 5.03
CA VAL A 20 -29.75 -42.21 5.10
C VAL A 20 -29.26 -42.49 6.54
N ALA A 21 -28.02 -42.95 6.65
CA ALA A 21 -27.40 -43.28 7.94
C ALA A 21 -26.82 -42.03 8.64
N VAL A 22 -26.84 -42.03 9.98
CA VAL A 22 -26.09 -41.11 10.85
C VAL A 22 -25.46 -41.95 11.97
N ALA A 23 -24.30 -41.51 12.49
CA ALA A 23 -23.47 -42.16 13.53
C ALA A 23 -22.34 -43.11 13.06
N ALA A 24 -21.68 -42.78 11.95
CA ALA A 24 -20.23 -43.07 11.81
C ALA A 24 -19.46 -41.77 12.04
N ALA A 25 -18.73 -41.67 13.16
CA ALA A 25 -17.91 -40.51 13.47
C ALA A 25 -16.62 -40.54 12.63
N LEU A 26 -16.72 -40.09 11.38
CA LEU A 26 -15.54 -39.89 10.52
C LEU A 26 -14.67 -38.79 11.13
N THR A 27 -13.44 -39.14 11.48
CA THR A 27 -12.40 -38.21 11.89
C THR A 27 -12.00 -37.34 10.70
N SER A 28 -12.70 -36.23 10.49
CA SER A 28 -12.23 -35.14 9.64
C SER A 28 -10.99 -34.53 10.29
N ALA A 29 -9.82 -35.07 9.96
CA ALA A 29 -8.54 -34.47 10.30
C ALA A 29 -8.54 -33.02 9.77
N VAL A 30 -8.40 -32.05 10.68
CA VAL A 30 -8.18 -30.65 10.29
C VAL A 30 -6.79 -30.52 9.71
N SER A 31 -6.69 -30.72 8.39
CA SER A 31 -5.47 -30.52 7.63
C SER A 31 -5.06 -29.05 7.75
N ALA A 32 -4.00 -28.79 8.52
CA ALA A 32 -3.46 -27.46 8.77
C ALA A 32 -2.74 -26.90 7.53
N GLN A 33 -3.51 -26.58 6.49
CA GLN A 33 -3.03 -26.13 5.18
C GLN A 33 -2.65 -24.65 5.19
N ALA A 34 -1.56 -24.35 5.90
CA ALA A 34 -0.95 -23.04 6.00
C ALA A 34 0.09 -22.79 4.88
N ALA A 35 -0.17 -23.21 3.63
CA ALA A 35 0.73 -22.94 2.49
C ALA A 35 0.08 -23.07 1.08
N ALA A 36 -0.32 -21.95 0.45
CA ALA A 36 -0.38 -21.77 -1.02
C ALA A 36 -0.79 -20.34 -1.44
N GLY A 37 0.14 -19.39 -1.49
CA GLY A 37 -0.14 -18.03 -1.99
C GLY A 37 -0.15 -17.95 -3.51
N CYS A 38 -1.29 -18.27 -4.14
CA CYS A 38 -1.46 -18.23 -5.59
C CYS A 38 -1.12 -16.87 -6.24
N ARG A 39 -0.78 -16.90 -7.53
CA ARG A 39 -0.74 -15.74 -8.43
C ARG A 39 -1.88 -15.88 -9.44
N VAL A 40 -2.56 -14.78 -9.73
CA VAL A 40 -3.53 -14.70 -10.82
C VAL A 40 -3.14 -13.57 -11.78
N THR A 41 -3.21 -13.84 -13.07
CA THR A 41 -3.19 -12.81 -14.12
C THR A 41 -4.59 -12.73 -14.72
N TYR A 42 -5.20 -11.54 -14.71
CA TYR A 42 -6.50 -11.30 -15.32
C TYR A 42 -6.31 -10.32 -16.49
N THR A 43 -6.70 -10.74 -17.69
CA THR A 43 -6.47 -9.99 -18.92
C THR A 43 -7.78 -9.86 -19.69
N VAL A 44 -8.29 -8.63 -19.83
CA VAL A 44 -9.37 -8.34 -20.80
C VAL A 44 -8.77 -8.44 -22.20
N THR A 45 -9.22 -9.41 -23.00
CA THR A 45 -8.68 -9.71 -24.33
C THR A 45 -9.39 -8.92 -25.43
N SER A 46 -10.64 -8.52 -25.21
CA SER A 46 -11.41 -7.62 -26.08
C SER A 46 -12.56 -6.98 -25.30
N GLN A 47 -13.01 -5.80 -25.72
CA GLN A 47 -14.13 -5.09 -25.11
C GLN A 47 -14.94 -4.34 -26.19
N TRP A 48 -16.26 -4.35 -26.05
CA TRP A 48 -17.21 -3.73 -26.95
C TRP A 48 -18.41 -3.16 -26.15
N PRO A 49 -19.32 -2.39 -26.76
CA PRO A 49 -20.50 -1.88 -26.06
C PRO A 49 -21.34 -3.02 -25.46
N GLY A 50 -21.47 -3.02 -24.13
CA GLY A 50 -22.22 -4.00 -23.34
C GLY A 50 -21.48 -5.31 -23.02
N GLY A 51 -20.29 -5.58 -23.58
CA GLY A 51 -19.58 -6.85 -23.35
C GLY A 51 -18.06 -6.80 -23.43
N PHE A 52 -17.42 -7.86 -22.94
CA PHE A 52 -15.97 -8.07 -23.00
C PHE A 52 -15.63 -9.57 -23.01
N GLY A 53 -14.42 -9.89 -23.49
CA GLY A 53 -13.77 -11.19 -23.29
C GLY A 53 -12.61 -11.06 -22.31
N ALA A 54 -12.39 -12.07 -21.47
CA ALA A 54 -11.27 -12.11 -20.54
C ALA A 54 -10.64 -13.50 -20.45
N ASN A 55 -9.31 -13.53 -20.33
CA ASN A 55 -8.52 -14.71 -19.98
C ASN A 55 -8.01 -14.58 -18.54
N VAL A 56 -7.89 -15.71 -17.85
CA VAL A 56 -7.41 -15.80 -16.47
C VAL A 56 -6.39 -16.93 -16.34
N ASP A 57 -5.17 -16.57 -15.97
CA ASP A 57 -4.10 -17.52 -15.62
C ASP A 57 -4.00 -17.66 -14.10
N VAL A 58 -3.99 -18.89 -13.60
CA VAL A 58 -3.96 -19.23 -12.17
C VAL A 58 -2.72 -20.07 -11.88
N SER A 59 -1.68 -19.46 -11.30
CA SER A 59 -0.46 -20.16 -10.89
C SER A 59 -0.50 -20.54 -9.41
N ASN A 60 -0.27 -21.81 -9.11
CA ASN A 60 -0.12 -22.30 -7.74
C ASN A 60 1.32 -22.06 -7.24
N LEU A 61 1.51 -21.42 -6.08
CA LEU A 61 2.83 -21.21 -5.46
C LEU A 61 2.99 -21.94 -4.11
N GLY A 62 2.16 -22.96 -3.83
CA GLY A 62 2.31 -23.88 -2.69
C GLY A 62 2.02 -25.32 -3.09
N ASP A 63 1.46 -26.11 -2.19
CA ASP A 63 1.33 -27.56 -2.34
C ASP A 63 0.53 -27.97 -3.60
N PRO A 64 0.88 -29.07 -4.29
CA PRO A 64 0.16 -29.54 -5.47
C PRO A 64 -1.34 -29.78 -5.24
N LEU A 65 -2.17 -29.24 -6.13
CA LEU A 65 -3.64 -29.35 -6.06
C LEU A 65 -4.16 -30.41 -7.04
N ASN A 66 -5.09 -31.24 -6.56
CA ASN A 66 -5.85 -32.20 -7.38
C ASN A 66 -7.30 -31.71 -7.52
N GLY A 67 -7.46 -30.60 -8.24
CA GLY A 67 -8.70 -29.83 -8.36
C GLY A 67 -8.53 -28.41 -7.80
N TRP A 68 -9.07 -27.43 -8.53
CA TRP A 68 -9.00 -26.02 -8.15
C TRP A 68 -10.33 -25.28 -8.34
N ARG A 69 -10.56 -24.34 -7.43
CA ARG A 69 -11.68 -23.40 -7.39
C ARG A 69 -11.15 -22.00 -7.16
N LEU A 70 -11.18 -21.13 -8.17
CA LEU A 70 -10.87 -19.72 -8.02
C LEU A 70 -12.14 -18.95 -7.64
N THR A 71 -12.05 -17.98 -6.73
CA THR A 71 -13.12 -16.99 -6.50
C THR A 71 -12.57 -15.57 -6.59
N TRP A 72 -13.38 -14.60 -7.01
CA TRP A 72 -13.04 -13.18 -7.05
C TRP A 72 -14.29 -12.29 -6.94
N SER A 73 -14.11 -10.98 -6.76
CA SER A 73 -15.16 -9.96 -6.70
C SER A 73 -15.08 -8.99 -7.88
N PHE A 74 -16.16 -8.86 -8.65
CA PHE A 74 -16.41 -7.73 -9.54
C PHE A 74 -17.00 -6.55 -8.76
N THR A 75 -16.61 -5.33 -9.14
CA THR A 75 -16.88 -4.10 -8.36
C THR A 75 -17.75 -3.07 -9.08
N ALA A 76 -17.96 -3.19 -10.40
CA ALA A 76 -18.76 -2.26 -11.21
C ALA A 76 -20.03 -2.90 -11.80
N GLY A 77 -20.48 -4.02 -11.24
CA GLY A 77 -21.69 -4.73 -11.69
C GLY A 77 -21.51 -5.59 -12.95
N GLN A 78 -20.29 -6.02 -13.25
CA GLN A 78 -20.02 -6.93 -14.36
C GLN A 78 -20.59 -8.34 -14.10
N VAL A 79 -21.03 -9.02 -15.17
CA VAL A 79 -21.62 -10.37 -15.08
C VAL A 79 -20.92 -11.33 -16.05
N VAL A 80 -20.54 -12.51 -15.58
CA VAL A 80 -20.01 -13.60 -16.42
C VAL A 80 -21.13 -14.19 -17.27
N GLY A 81 -20.90 -14.27 -18.58
CA GLY A 81 -21.69 -15.02 -19.54
C GLY A 81 -21.14 -16.42 -19.75
N GLN A 82 -20.55 -16.69 -20.91
CA GLN A 82 -20.04 -18.02 -21.26
C GLN A 82 -18.56 -18.18 -20.87
N ALA A 83 -18.26 -19.16 -20.01
CA ALA A 83 -16.89 -19.56 -19.68
C ALA A 83 -16.42 -20.78 -20.51
N TRP A 84 -15.10 -20.92 -20.66
CA TRP A 84 -14.44 -22.08 -21.27
C TRP A 84 -13.20 -22.47 -20.46
N ASN A 85 -12.80 -23.76 -20.55
CA ASN A 85 -11.75 -24.40 -19.76
C ASN A 85 -11.96 -24.36 -18.23
N GLY A 86 -13.15 -23.97 -17.77
CA GLY A 86 -13.61 -24.01 -16.39
C GLY A 86 -15.11 -23.72 -16.32
N THR A 87 -15.74 -24.06 -15.21
CA THR A 87 -17.18 -23.83 -14.99
C THR A 87 -17.38 -22.66 -14.05
N ALA A 88 -17.99 -21.58 -14.55
CA ALA A 88 -18.26 -20.37 -13.78
C ALA A 88 -19.66 -20.36 -13.15
N THR A 89 -19.75 -19.82 -11.94
CA THR A 89 -21.00 -19.41 -11.27
C THR A 89 -20.80 -18.04 -10.63
N GLN A 90 -21.85 -17.23 -10.55
CA GLN A 90 -21.79 -15.88 -9.98
C GLN A 90 -23.00 -15.61 -9.09
N SER A 91 -22.79 -14.90 -7.98
CA SER A 91 -23.84 -14.38 -7.11
C SER A 91 -23.49 -12.94 -6.70
N ALA A 92 -24.38 -12.00 -7.04
CA ALA A 92 -24.07 -10.56 -7.04
C ALA A 92 -22.72 -10.28 -7.74
N GLY A 93 -21.79 -9.56 -7.09
CA GLY A 93 -20.45 -9.31 -7.64
C GLY A 93 -19.47 -10.50 -7.52
N ARG A 94 -19.76 -11.55 -6.73
CA ARG A 94 -18.79 -12.61 -6.45
C ARG A 94 -18.89 -13.76 -7.46
N VAL A 95 -17.78 -14.05 -8.12
CA VAL A 95 -17.63 -15.15 -9.08
C VAL A 95 -16.88 -16.31 -8.43
N THR A 96 -17.23 -17.54 -8.83
CA THR A 96 -16.53 -18.79 -8.52
C THR A 96 -16.34 -19.58 -9.81
N VAL A 97 -15.10 -19.97 -10.14
CA VAL A 97 -14.77 -20.85 -11.26
C VAL A 97 -14.10 -22.12 -10.75
N THR A 98 -14.59 -23.29 -11.16
CA THR A 98 -13.94 -24.58 -10.92
C THR A 98 -13.28 -25.12 -12.18
N ASN A 99 -12.23 -25.93 -12.01
CA ASN A 99 -11.52 -26.59 -13.09
C ASN A 99 -12.44 -27.44 -14.00
N ALA A 100 -12.05 -27.56 -15.28
CA ALA A 100 -12.56 -28.59 -16.17
C ALA A 100 -11.95 -29.97 -15.80
N SER A 101 -12.52 -31.06 -16.32
CA SER A 101 -12.09 -32.44 -16.01
C SER A 101 -10.61 -32.74 -16.34
N TRP A 102 -10.00 -31.97 -17.23
CA TRP A 102 -8.64 -32.20 -17.76
C TRP A 102 -7.58 -31.22 -17.24
N ASN A 103 -7.95 -30.14 -16.53
CA ASN A 103 -6.99 -29.15 -16.00
C ASN A 103 -7.03 -28.98 -14.47
N GLY A 104 -7.60 -29.94 -13.73
CA GLY A 104 -7.66 -29.90 -12.26
C GLY A 104 -6.32 -30.10 -11.56
N GLY A 105 -5.39 -30.86 -12.15
CA GLY A 105 -4.06 -31.08 -11.60
C GLY A 105 -3.18 -29.83 -11.73
N LEU A 106 -2.81 -29.21 -10.61
CA LEU A 106 -2.08 -27.95 -10.56
C LEU A 106 -0.94 -28.01 -9.53
N GLY A 107 0.21 -28.53 -9.96
CA GLY A 107 1.42 -28.63 -9.15
C GLY A 107 2.03 -27.28 -8.74
N THR A 108 2.98 -27.31 -7.81
CA THR A 108 3.73 -26.12 -7.39
C THR A 108 4.46 -25.49 -8.58
N GLY A 109 4.26 -24.20 -8.82
CA GLY A 109 4.79 -23.47 -9.97
C GLY A 109 4.01 -23.65 -11.28
N ALA A 110 3.05 -24.57 -11.36
CA ALA A 110 2.23 -24.78 -12.54
C ALA A 110 1.09 -23.76 -12.64
N THR A 111 0.58 -23.56 -13.86
CA THR A 111 -0.48 -22.59 -14.20
C THR A 111 -1.62 -23.28 -14.93
N ALA A 112 -2.86 -23.04 -14.51
CA ALA A 112 -4.07 -23.37 -15.27
C ALA A 112 -4.62 -22.09 -15.93
N GLN A 113 -5.05 -22.19 -17.20
CA GLN A 113 -5.66 -21.08 -17.93
C GLN A 113 -7.14 -21.39 -18.24
N PHE A 114 -7.99 -20.40 -18.02
CA PHE A 114 -9.38 -20.39 -18.47
C PHE A 114 -9.78 -19.02 -19.02
N GLY A 115 -10.97 -18.90 -19.59
CA GLY A 115 -11.49 -17.60 -20.02
C GLY A 115 -13.01 -17.55 -20.05
N PHE A 116 -13.56 -16.36 -20.26
CA PHE A 116 -15.00 -16.13 -20.35
C PHE A 116 -15.36 -14.88 -21.15
N SER A 117 -16.59 -14.85 -21.67
CA SER A 117 -17.26 -13.61 -22.08
C SER A 117 -18.08 -13.07 -20.92
N GLY A 118 -18.18 -11.74 -20.78
CA GLY A 118 -18.96 -11.08 -19.75
C GLY A 118 -19.62 -9.79 -20.23
N SER A 119 -20.56 -9.26 -19.45
CA SER A 119 -21.23 -7.98 -19.70
C SER A 119 -20.78 -6.89 -18.71
N TRP A 120 -20.88 -5.63 -19.14
CA TRP A 120 -20.51 -4.45 -18.34
C TRP A 120 -21.42 -3.26 -18.69
N ASN A 121 -21.42 -2.25 -17.82
CA ASN A 121 -22.40 -1.15 -17.81
C ASN A 121 -22.10 0.03 -18.77
N ASN A 122 -21.18 -0.14 -19.73
CA ASN A 122 -20.66 0.91 -20.62
C ASN A 122 -20.03 2.15 -19.95
N THR A 123 -19.88 2.16 -18.62
CA THR A 123 -19.34 3.28 -17.84
C THR A 123 -18.00 2.91 -17.19
N SER A 124 -17.85 1.69 -16.66
CA SER A 124 -16.59 1.20 -16.09
C SER A 124 -16.49 -0.32 -16.13
N ASN A 125 -15.30 -0.84 -16.46
CA ASN A 125 -14.96 -2.27 -16.39
C ASN A 125 -13.60 -2.47 -15.69
N PRO A 126 -13.52 -2.22 -14.36
CA PRO A 126 -12.30 -2.44 -13.59
C PRO A 126 -11.96 -3.94 -13.52
N ALA A 127 -10.65 -4.24 -13.46
CA ALA A 127 -10.20 -5.60 -13.15
C ALA A 127 -10.73 -6.07 -11.78
N PRO A 128 -11.03 -7.37 -11.59
CA PRO A 128 -11.60 -7.86 -10.34
C PRO A 128 -10.58 -7.89 -9.19
N ILE A 129 -11.11 -8.00 -7.98
CA ILE A 129 -10.34 -8.06 -6.73
C ILE A 129 -10.63 -9.36 -5.95
N ASP A 130 -10.02 -9.53 -4.77
CA ASP A 130 -10.28 -10.64 -3.84
C ASP A 130 -10.06 -12.05 -4.41
N PHE A 131 -9.10 -12.20 -5.33
CA PHE A 131 -8.73 -13.50 -5.88
C PHE A 131 -8.29 -14.48 -4.78
N ALA A 132 -8.91 -15.65 -4.74
CA ALA A 132 -8.56 -16.72 -3.81
C ALA A 132 -8.68 -18.11 -4.48
N LEU A 133 -7.69 -18.97 -4.27
CA LEU A 133 -7.62 -20.34 -4.81
C LEU A 133 -7.93 -21.36 -3.72
N ASN A 134 -8.95 -22.19 -3.95
CA ASN A 134 -9.56 -23.11 -2.98
C ASN A 134 -10.05 -22.47 -1.67
N GLY A 135 -9.94 -21.15 -1.51
CA GLY A 135 -10.27 -20.38 -0.31
C GLY A 135 -9.08 -19.58 0.26
N VAL A 136 -7.86 -19.84 -0.21
CA VAL A 136 -6.64 -19.13 0.19
C VAL A 136 -6.42 -17.89 -0.70
N PRO A 137 -6.28 -16.67 -0.15
CA PRO A 137 -6.07 -15.46 -0.94
C PRO A 137 -4.79 -15.49 -1.79
N CYS A 138 -4.89 -15.02 -3.04
CA CYS A 138 -3.80 -14.97 -4.00
C CYS A 138 -2.90 -13.75 -3.79
N THR A 139 -2.02 -13.84 -2.79
CA THR A 139 -1.05 -12.79 -2.44
C THR A 139 0.21 -12.78 -3.31
N GLY A 140 0.31 -13.66 -4.30
CA GLY A 140 1.41 -13.69 -5.29
C GLY A 140 2.78 -14.09 -4.71
N ARG A 141 2.80 -14.86 -3.62
CA ARG A 141 4.01 -15.26 -2.87
C ARG A 141 4.00 -16.74 -2.49
N PRO A 142 5.14 -17.46 -2.58
CA PRO A 142 5.30 -18.73 -1.89
C PRO A 142 5.07 -18.56 -0.39
N ALA A 143 4.57 -19.60 0.27
CA ALA A 143 4.47 -19.62 1.73
C ALA A 143 5.87 -19.77 2.36
N PRO A 144 6.16 -19.11 3.50
CA PRO A 144 7.43 -19.30 4.19
C PRO A 144 7.49 -20.68 4.83
N THR A 145 8.54 -21.45 4.51
CA THR A 145 8.83 -22.73 5.17
C THR A 145 9.17 -22.50 6.65
N THR A 146 8.52 -23.26 7.54
CA THR A 146 8.65 -23.13 8.99
C THR A 146 9.89 -23.84 9.53
N THR A 147 10.89 -23.07 9.95
CA THR A 147 12.03 -23.56 10.74
C THR A 147 11.88 -23.10 12.20
N ALA A 148 12.05 -24.01 13.16
CA ALA A 148 11.80 -23.72 14.57
C ALA A 148 12.87 -22.80 15.22
N PRO A 149 12.50 -21.92 16.18
CA PRO A 149 13.48 -21.09 16.89
C PRO A 149 14.30 -21.88 17.94
N PRO A 150 15.56 -21.50 18.20
CA PRO A 150 16.37 -22.03 19.30
C PRO A 150 15.93 -21.44 20.67
N PRO A 151 16.23 -22.11 21.80
CA PRO A 151 15.80 -21.69 23.13
C PRO A 151 16.60 -20.51 23.69
N THR A 152 15.92 -19.62 24.42
CA THR A 152 16.51 -18.48 25.14
C THR A 152 16.90 -18.83 26.58
N SER A 153 17.97 -18.21 27.08
CA SER A 153 18.42 -18.27 28.48
C SER A 153 17.71 -17.23 29.37
N ALA A 154 17.71 -17.48 30.68
CA ALA A 154 16.95 -16.70 31.67
C ALA A 154 17.63 -15.37 32.08
N PRO A 155 16.87 -14.36 32.57
CA PRO A 155 17.41 -13.07 33.03
C PRO A 155 17.92 -13.11 34.49
N PRO A 156 18.84 -12.20 34.87
CA PRO A 156 19.38 -12.11 36.23
C PRO A 156 18.45 -11.37 37.22
N THR A 157 18.67 -11.60 38.52
CA THR A 157 17.78 -11.16 39.61
C THR A 157 18.39 -10.08 40.52
N SER A 158 17.81 -8.87 40.54
CA SER A 158 17.96 -7.90 41.64
C SER A 158 16.96 -6.73 41.52
N PRO A 159 16.17 -6.39 42.56
CA PRO A 159 15.25 -5.24 42.56
C PRO A 159 15.87 -3.96 43.18
N PRO A 160 15.48 -2.75 42.74
CA PRO A 160 15.79 -1.49 43.43
C PRO A 160 14.94 -1.25 44.69
N SER A 161 15.38 -0.36 45.58
CA SER A 161 14.70 -0.01 46.84
C SER A 161 13.49 0.92 46.64
N THR A 162 12.46 0.73 47.47
CA THR A 162 11.24 1.56 47.51
C THR A 162 11.39 2.80 48.41
N SER A 163 10.50 3.78 48.20
CA SER A 163 10.28 4.91 49.12
C SER A 163 8.76 5.19 49.23
N PRO A 164 8.21 5.67 50.36
CA PRO A 164 6.76 5.67 50.59
C PRO A 164 5.99 6.78 49.85
N PRO A 165 4.73 6.55 49.45
CA PRO A 165 3.88 7.57 48.82
C PRO A 165 3.12 8.42 49.86
N PRO A 166 2.76 9.68 49.53
CA PRO A 166 1.80 10.47 50.29
C PRO A 166 0.36 10.01 50.03
N THR A 167 -0.51 10.12 51.04
CA THR A 167 -1.92 9.70 51.00
C THR A 167 -2.87 10.81 50.54
N GLY A 168 -3.82 10.53 49.64
CA GLY A 168 -4.93 11.45 49.38
C GLY A 168 -5.93 11.03 48.29
N GLY A 169 -7.20 10.81 48.68
CA GLY A 169 -8.37 10.86 47.79
C GLY A 169 -8.86 9.52 47.21
N PRO A 170 -10.19 9.26 47.17
CA PRO A 170 -10.78 8.20 46.36
C PRO A 170 -10.84 8.59 44.87
N PRO A 171 -10.80 7.63 43.92
CA PRO A 171 -10.66 7.91 42.50
C PRO A 171 -11.95 8.40 41.83
N PRO A 172 -11.90 9.39 40.92
CA PRO A 172 -12.98 9.69 39.98
C PRO A 172 -13.16 8.54 38.97
N THR A 173 -14.39 8.13 38.70
CA THR A 173 -14.70 7.04 37.76
C THR A 173 -14.76 7.52 36.30
N THR A 174 -13.65 8.04 35.79
CA THR A 174 -13.48 8.39 34.37
C THR A 174 -12.04 8.06 33.94
N PRO A 175 -11.82 7.32 32.83
CA PRO A 175 -10.49 7.21 32.24
C PRO A 175 -9.98 8.60 31.80
N PRO A 176 -8.69 8.93 31.99
CA PRO A 176 -8.15 10.19 31.49
C PRO A 176 -8.19 10.21 29.94
N PRO A 177 -8.35 11.39 29.31
CA PRO A 177 -8.17 11.51 27.87
C PRO A 177 -6.75 11.09 27.48
N ALA A 178 -6.63 10.39 26.34
CA ALA A 178 -5.38 9.74 25.95
C ALA A 178 -4.25 10.75 25.71
N SER A 179 -3.24 10.70 26.58
CA SER A 179 -2.02 11.52 26.50
C SER A 179 -1.25 11.25 25.20
N ASP A 180 -0.97 12.30 24.45
CA ASP A 180 -0.23 12.32 23.17
C ASP A 180 -0.87 11.50 22.03
N VAL A 181 -1.18 12.17 20.92
CA VAL A 181 -1.65 11.55 19.66
C VAL A 181 -0.64 10.54 19.11
N LEU A 182 0.65 10.78 19.30
CA LEU A 182 1.73 9.88 18.89
C LEU A 182 1.88 8.67 19.83
N ALA A 183 1.27 8.65 21.01
CA ALA A 183 1.15 7.44 21.83
C ALA A 183 0.03 6.51 21.30
N GLN A 184 -1.07 7.10 20.81
CA GLN A 184 -2.24 6.37 20.28
C GLN A 184 -1.98 5.66 18.95
N THR A 185 -1.04 6.17 18.14
CA THR A 185 -0.83 5.71 16.75
C THR A 185 0.63 5.42 16.42
N HIS A 186 0.85 4.37 15.62
CA HIS A 186 2.10 4.20 14.88
C HIS A 186 2.05 5.18 13.71
N THR A 187 2.97 6.12 13.70
CA THR A 187 2.97 7.30 12.81
C THR A 187 4.18 7.23 11.91
N VAL A 188 3.96 7.31 10.59
CA VAL A 188 5.03 7.28 9.61
C VAL A 188 4.83 8.41 8.60
N GLY A 189 5.92 9.13 8.34
CA GLY A 189 5.92 10.45 7.72
C GLY A 189 6.71 11.42 8.60
N ARG A 190 6.85 12.67 8.15
CA ARG A 190 7.44 13.73 8.96
C ARG A 190 6.31 14.58 9.52
N VAL A 191 6.23 14.61 10.85
CA VAL A 191 5.15 15.23 11.59
C VAL A 191 5.71 16.16 12.65
N ARG A 192 4.97 17.24 12.97
CA ARG A 192 5.31 18.20 14.02
C ARG A 192 4.21 18.20 15.10
N PRO A 193 4.54 18.03 16.39
CA PRO A 193 3.59 18.20 17.49
C PRO A 193 2.97 19.61 17.51
N ALA A 194 1.66 19.67 17.70
CA ALA A 194 0.85 20.90 17.68
C ALA A 194 -0.13 20.88 18.88
N GLY A 195 0.41 20.90 20.09
CA GLY A 195 -0.37 20.76 21.32
C GLY A 195 -0.98 19.36 21.43
N ASN A 196 -2.29 19.25 21.25
CA ASN A 196 -3.04 17.98 21.29
C ASN A 196 -3.27 17.37 19.90
N SER A 197 -2.62 17.88 18.85
CA SER A 197 -2.65 17.33 17.49
C SER A 197 -1.23 17.22 16.91
N VAL A 198 -1.11 16.71 15.68
CA VAL A 198 0.14 16.73 14.91
C VAL A 198 -0.09 17.29 13.50
N GLN A 199 0.81 18.18 13.06
CA GLN A 199 0.85 18.82 11.73
C GLN A 199 1.73 18.03 10.76
N TYR A 200 1.34 17.96 9.49
CA TYR A 200 2.09 17.27 8.42
C TYR A 200 1.72 17.77 7.01
N THR A 201 2.70 17.90 6.11
CA THR A 201 2.47 18.26 4.69
C THR A 201 2.80 17.11 3.73
N TRP A 202 3.83 16.32 4.03
CA TRP A 202 4.41 15.35 3.09
C TRP A 202 3.40 14.28 2.65
N PRO A 203 3.33 13.95 1.34
CA PRO A 203 2.39 12.96 0.82
C PRO A 203 2.61 11.59 1.46
N GLY A 204 1.56 10.77 1.51
CA GLY A 204 1.63 9.41 2.05
C GLY A 204 1.81 9.32 3.57
N THR A 205 1.93 10.43 4.30
CA THR A 205 1.95 10.43 5.78
C THR A 205 0.74 9.66 6.33
N TYR A 206 0.97 8.71 7.24
CA TYR A 206 -0.08 7.83 7.76
C TYR A 206 0.00 7.57 9.27
N PHE A 207 -1.17 7.25 9.82
CA PHE A 207 -1.43 6.96 11.22
C PHE A 207 -2.14 5.61 11.32
N GLU A 208 -1.48 4.62 11.92
CA GLU A 208 -2.04 3.29 12.18
C GLU A 208 -2.35 3.13 13.68
N GLY A 209 -3.57 2.74 14.01
CA GLY A 209 -4.03 2.55 15.38
C GLY A 209 -4.79 1.24 15.56
N ARG A 210 -5.09 0.92 16.82
CA ARG A 210 -5.93 -0.21 17.20
C ARG A 210 -7.04 0.25 18.14
N PHE A 211 -8.20 -0.38 18.03
CA PHE A 211 -9.33 -0.15 18.93
C PHE A 211 -10.09 -1.45 19.17
N ARG A 212 -10.93 -1.47 20.20
CA ARG A 212 -11.97 -2.48 20.42
C ARG A 212 -13.33 -1.82 20.35
N GLY A 213 -14.30 -2.47 19.73
CA GLY A 213 -15.70 -2.05 19.69
C GLY A 213 -16.21 -1.72 18.29
N THR A 214 -17.51 -1.40 18.22
CA THR A 214 -18.31 -1.32 16.97
C THR A 214 -18.04 -0.09 16.08
N GLY A 215 -17.00 0.69 16.35
CA GLY A 215 -16.62 1.86 15.57
C GLY A 215 -15.49 2.72 16.15
N VAL A 216 -14.94 3.59 15.31
CA VAL A 216 -13.85 4.51 15.63
C VAL A 216 -14.06 5.87 14.95
N GLY A 217 -13.80 6.93 15.68
CA GLY A 217 -13.74 8.31 15.23
C GLY A 217 -12.30 8.74 14.97
N ILE A 218 -12.06 9.39 13.84
CA ILE A 218 -10.76 9.91 13.40
C ILE A 218 -10.84 11.44 13.46
N VAL A 219 -10.10 12.06 14.38
CA VAL A 219 -10.15 13.51 14.61
C VAL A 219 -9.24 14.22 13.62
N LEU A 220 -9.79 15.15 12.84
CA LEU A 220 -9.08 15.87 11.79
C LEU A 220 -9.38 17.37 11.81
N ASN A 221 -8.40 18.14 11.35
CA ASN A 221 -8.53 19.55 11.00
C ASN A 221 -7.73 19.78 9.70
N ASP A 222 -8.35 19.50 8.55
CA ASP A 222 -7.72 19.65 7.23
C ASP A 222 -8.75 19.95 6.12
N SER A 223 -8.78 21.17 5.62
CA SER A 223 -9.64 21.61 4.51
C SER A 223 -8.98 21.53 3.12
N GLN A 224 -7.78 20.93 3.02
CA GLN A 224 -6.90 21.00 1.84
C GLN A 224 -6.54 19.62 1.25
N ASN A 225 -6.51 18.56 2.05
CA ASN A 225 -6.10 17.22 1.62
C ASN A 225 -7.21 16.19 1.56
N ASP A 226 -6.99 15.19 0.72
CA ASP A 226 -7.79 13.98 0.65
C ASP A 226 -7.06 12.81 1.33
N TYR A 227 -7.85 11.89 1.87
CA TYR A 227 -7.36 10.78 2.70
C TYR A 227 -8.02 9.47 2.29
N ALA A 228 -7.32 8.35 2.46
CA ALA A 228 -7.97 7.04 2.54
C ALA A 228 -8.09 6.63 4.02
N VAL A 229 -9.24 6.07 4.37
CA VAL A 229 -9.48 5.42 5.67
C VAL A 229 -9.61 3.93 5.41
N GLN A 230 -8.73 3.16 6.05
CA GLN A 230 -8.73 1.70 6.00
C GLN A 230 -9.06 1.15 7.40
N VAL A 231 -9.89 0.11 7.46
CA VAL A 231 -10.13 -0.71 8.65
C VAL A 231 -9.86 -2.15 8.28
N ASP A 232 -9.03 -2.84 9.08
CA ASP A 232 -8.58 -4.22 8.84
C ASP A 232 -8.08 -4.47 7.41
N GLY A 233 -7.23 -3.55 6.94
CA GLY A 233 -6.63 -3.54 5.60
C GLY A 233 -7.59 -3.15 4.46
N THR A 234 -8.89 -3.00 4.73
CA THR A 234 -9.90 -2.68 3.73
C THR A 234 -10.19 -1.18 3.72
N THR A 235 -10.07 -0.51 2.57
CA THR A 235 -10.46 0.91 2.44
C THR A 235 -11.97 1.06 2.60
N VAL A 236 -12.40 1.64 3.71
CA VAL A 236 -13.83 1.90 4.04
C VAL A 236 -14.30 3.28 3.60
N ALA A 237 -13.38 4.25 3.42
CA ALA A 237 -13.72 5.57 2.90
C ALA A 237 -12.56 6.25 2.16
N THR A 238 -12.91 7.18 1.26
CA THR A 238 -12.04 8.30 0.90
C THR A 238 -12.65 9.56 1.51
N LEU A 239 -11.87 10.33 2.26
CA LEU A 239 -12.28 11.65 2.75
C LEU A 239 -11.80 12.70 1.76
N VAL A 240 -12.65 13.67 1.45
CA VAL A 240 -12.38 14.73 0.47
C VAL A 240 -12.38 16.08 1.20
N THR A 241 -11.21 16.66 1.44
CA THR A 241 -11.04 17.94 2.16
C THR A 241 -11.91 18.05 3.44
N PRO A 242 -11.72 17.16 4.44
CA PRO A 242 -12.69 16.90 5.51
C PRO A 242 -12.98 18.06 6.50
N GLY A 243 -12.16 19.11 6.50
CA GLY A 243 -12.26 20.24 7.43
C GLY A 243 -11.96 19.86 8.88
N GLN A 244 -12.51 20.64 9.82
CA GLN A 244 -12.48 20.30 11.24
C GLN A 244 -13.63 19.33 11.56
N THR A 245 -13.30 18.08 11.89
CA THR A 245 -14.31 17.02 12.05
C THR A 245 -13.82 15.86 12.93
N THR A 246 -14.74 14.97 13.32
CA THR A 246 -14.42 13.61 13.74
C THR A 246 -15.11 12.66 12.78
N TYR A 247 -14.35 12.09 11.83
CA TYR A 247 -14.91 11.15 10.87
C TYR A 247 -15.15 9.79 11.53
N TRP A 248 -16.39 9.32 11.55
CA TRP A 248 -16.80 8.10 12.26
C TRP A 248 -16.99 6.91 11.32
N VAL A 249 -16.17 5.88 11.48
CA VAL A 249 -16.49 4.52 11.03
C VAL A 249 -17.37 3.86 12.12
N ARG A 250 -18.47 3.23 11.72
CA ARG A 250 -19.48 2.64 12.61
C ARG A 250 -20.01 1.32 12.04
N ASN A 251 -20.83 0.63 12.83
CA ASN A 251 -21.50 -0.62 12.46
C ASN A 251 -20.53 -1.77 12.18
N LEU A 252 -19.36 -1.73 12.83
CA LEU A 252 -18.43 -2.85 12.87
C LEU A 252 -18.89 -3.89 13.90
N SER A 253 -18.31 -5.09 13.84
CA SER A 253 -18.39 -6.07 14.92
C SER A 253 -17.88 -5.51 16.26
N ASP A 254 -18.33 -6.09 17.38
CA ASP A 254 -17.70 -5.83 18.67
C ASP A 254 -16.44 -6.72 18.81
N ALA A 255 -15.33 -6.26 18.26
CA ALA A 255 -14.06 -6.99 18.19
C ALA A 255 -12.85 -6.07 18.33
N ASP A 256 -11.64 -6.66 18.38
CA ASP A 256 -10.38 -5.95 18.15
C ASP A 256 -10.25 -5.61 16.66
N HIS A 257 -10.01 -4.34 16.36
CA HIS A 257 -9.90 -3.78 15.02
C HIS A 257 -8.63 -2.94 14.84
N THR A 258 -8.15 -2.85 13.61
CA THR A 258 -7.10 -1.93 13.17
C THR A 258 -7.71 -0.79 12.35
N VAL A 259 -7.15 0.40 12.45
CA VAL A 259 -7.50 1.55 11.61
C VAL A 259 -6.24 2.19 11.06
N ARG A 260 -6.26 2.58 9.78
CA ARG A 260 -5.20 3.34 9.12
C ARG A 260 -5.80 4.54 8.40
N LEU A 261 -5.34 5.73 8.76
CA LEU A 261 -5.55 6.95 8.00
C LEU A 261 -4.28 7.25 7.20
N VAL A 262 -4.41 7.54 5.90
CA VAL A 262 -3.28 7.92 5.05
C VAL A 262 -3.62 9.12 4.16
N LYS A 263 -2.71 10.10 4.12
CA LYS A 263 -2.81 11.31 3.28
C LYS A 263 -2.54 10.96 1.82
N ARG A 264 -3.53 11.15 0.96
CA ARG A 264 -3.45 10.88 -0.49
C ARG A 264 -2.78 12.02 -1.25
N THR A 265 -3.06 13.25 -0.84
CA THR A 265 -2.75 14.49 -1.57
C THR A 265 -1.35 15.01 -1.24
N GLU A 266 -0.69 15.61 -2.23
CA GLU A 266 0.48 16.47 -2.03
C GLU A 266 0.02 17.92 -1.76
N SER A 267 0.44 18.53 -0.65
CA SER A 267 0.01 19.89 -0.27
C SER A 267 1.16 20.71 0.35
N PRO A 268 2.16 21.12 -0.44
CA PRO A 268 3.38 21.73 0.10
C PRO A 268 3.09 22.97 0.97
N TRP A 269 2.13 23.79 0.55
CA TRP A 269 1.69 25.04 1.18
C TRP A 269 0.65 24.89 2.31
N ALA A 270 0.23 23.67 2.66
CA ALA A 270 -0.78 23.46 3.70
C ALA A 270 -0.53 22.18 4.51
N ALA A 271 -0.42 22.34 5.84
CA ALA A 271 -0.43 21.20 6.76
C ALA A 271 -1.86 20.70 6.99
N GLY A 272 -2.01 19.38 7.05
CA GLY A 272 -3.13 18.73 7.71
C GLY A 272 -2.84 18.56 9.19
N GLU A 273 -3.88 18.55 10.03
CA GLU A 273 -3.79 18.24 11.46
C GLU A 273 -4.59 16.99 11.82
N PHE A 274 -3.94 16.08 12.56
CA PHE A 274 -4.55 14.88 13.11
C PHE A 274 -4.62 14.96 14.64
N GLY A 275 -5.82 14.84 15.20
CA GLY A 275 -6.11 14.95 16.63
C GLY A 275 -6.28 13.61 17.36
N GLY A 276 -5.87 12.50 16.74
CA GLY A 276 -5.96 11.17 17.33
C GLY A 276 -7.26 10.40 17.01
N LEU A 277 -7.47 9.34 17.79
CA LEU A 277 -8.56 8.37 17.62
C LEU A 277 -9.50 8.39 18.84
N VAL A 278 -10.79 8.19 18.57
CA VAL A 278 -11.84 8.12 19.61
C VAL A 278 -12.63 6.83 19.40
N ALA A 279 -12.72 5.97 20.41
CA ALA A 279 -13.56 4.77 20.29
C ALA A 279 -15.05 5.12 20.30
N ALA A 280 -15.89 4.32 19.64
CA ALA A 280 -17.34 4.41 19.81
C ALA A 280 -17.74 4.10 21.27
N PRO A 281 -18.90 4.59 21.77
CA PRO A 281 -19.35 4.31 23.14
C PRO A 281 -19.37 2.81 23.45
N GLY A 282 -18.74 2.42 24.56
CA GLY A 282 -18.52 1.02 24.96
C GLY A 282 -17.20 0.40 24.46
N GLY A 283 -16.56 1.00 23.45
CA GLY A 283 -15.24 0.62 22.95
C GLY A 283 -14.07 1.28 23.68
N ALA A 284 -12.84 0.94 23.25
CA ALA A 284 -11.61 1.52 23.76
C ALA A 284 -10.54 1.65 22.65
N ILE A 285 -9.70 2.70 22.70
CA ILE A 285 -8.46 2.74 21.93
C ILE A 285 -7.44 1.82 22.63
N LEU A 286 -6.73 1.01 21.84
CA LEU A 286 -5.77 0.02 22.32
C LEU A 286 -4.33 0.51 22.11
N ALA A 287 -3.36 -0.23 22.65
CA ALA A 287 -1.96 0.00 22.34
C ALA A 287 -1.71 -0.06 20.82
N LYS A 288 -0.99 0.93 20.30
CA LYS A 288 -0.70 1.08 18.87
C LYS A 288 0.04 -0.14 18.28
N PRO A 289 -0.04 -0.35 16.94
CA PRO A 289 0.78 -1.34 16.26
C PRO A 289 2.27 -1.17 16.56
N ALA A 290 3.01 -2.28 16.54
CA ALA A 290 4.46 -2.23 16.57
C ALA A 290 4.99 -1.68 15.25
N ALA A 291 6.03 -0.85 15.30
CA ALA A 291 6.71 -0.36 14.10
C ALA A 291 7.30 -1.51 13.29
N ARG A 292 7.38 -1.35 11.96
CA ARG A 292 7.95 -2.35 11.07
C ARG A 292 9.48 -2.29 11.18
N SER A 293 10.13 -3.44 11.21
CA SER A 293 11.61 -3.50 11.24
C SER A 293 12.23 -2.95 9.97
N ARG A 294 11.53 -3.10 8.83
CA ARG A 294 11.93 -2.59 7.52
C ARG A 294 11.46 -1.15 7.35
N GLN A 295 12.34 -0.29 6.86
CA GLN A 295 12.08 1.13 6.64
C GLN A 295 12.68 1.58 5.30
N ILE A 296 11.91 2.36 4.52
CA ILE A 296 12.34 2.88 3.22
C ILE A 296 11.97 4.37 3.11
N GLU A 297 12.95 5.25 2.85
CA GLU A 297 12.66 6.64 2.46
C GLU A 297 12.66 6.74 0.93
N PHE A 298 11.57 7.24 0.35
CA PHE A 298 11.48 7.59 -1.06
C PHE A 298 11.61 9.10 -1.19
N ILE A 299 12.50 9.54 -2.06
CA ILE A 299 12.89 10.93 -2.27
C ILE A 299 12.65 11.23 -3.75
N GLY A 300 11.84 12.23 -4.09
CA GLY A 300 11.60 12.48 -5.50
C GLY A 300 10.64 13.59 -5.88
N ASP A 301 10.23 13.55 -7.14
CA ASP A 301 9.30 14.49 -7.75
C ASP A 301 7.86 13.96 -7.84
N SER A 302 7.10 14.44 -8.84
CA SER A 302 5.69 14.13 -9.08
C SER A 302 5.41 12.63 -9.25
N TRP A 303 6.38 11.87 -9.78
CA TRP A 303 6.27 10.42 -9.87
C TRP A 303 6.26 9.76 -8.47
N THR A 304 7.02 10.31 -7.52
CA THR A 304 7.07 9.81 -6.13
C THR A 304 5.91 10.33 -5.28
N ALA A 305 5.35 11.49 -5.65
CA ALA A 305 4.16 12.05 -5.00
C ALA A 305 2.83 11.38 -5.42
N GLY A 306 2.80 10.73 -6.60
CA GLY A 306 1.58 10.16 -7.18
C GLY A 306 0.71 11.18 -7.90
N TYR A 307 1.34 12.16 -8.55
CA TYR A 307 0.68 13.25 -9.29
C TYR A 307 -0.30 12.69 -10.33
N GLY A 308 -1.60 12.88 -10.09
CA GLY A 308 -2.64 12.51 -11.05
C GLY A 308 -2.78 11.01 -11.35
N ASN A 309 -2.14 10.12 -10.57
CA ASN A 309 -2.04 8.68 -10.88
C ASN A 309 -3.39 7.93 -10.86
N MET A 310 -4.42 8.46 -10.21
CA MET A 310 -5.78 7.91 -10.23
C MET A 310 -6.59 8.32 -11.48
N SER A 311 -6.10 9.25 -12.31
CA SER A 311 -6.80 9.66 -13.52
C SER A 311 -6.77 8.57 -14.59
N THR A 312 -7.81 8.54 -15.42
CA THR A 312 -7.85 7.78 -16.68
C THR A 312 -7.66 8.67 -17.92
N THR A 313 -7.47 9.97 -17.72
CA THR A 313 -7.24 10.98 -18.76
C THR A 313 -6.08 11.91 -18.41
N ARG A 314 -5.28 12.27 -19.42
CA ARG A 314 -4.13 13.17 -19.25
C ARG A 314 -4.54 14.62 -19.01
N ASP A 315 -5.63 15.07 -19.63
CA ASP A 315 -6.31 16.28 -19.17
C ASP A 315 -7.17 15.93 -17.95
N CYS A 316 -6.91 16.61 -16.84
CA CYS A 316 -7.64 16.48 -15.58
C CYS A 316 -8.47 17.73 -15.23
N SER A 317 -8.47 18.78 -16.05
CA SER A 317 -9.18 20.04 -15.78
C SER A 317 -10.67 19.82 -15.53
N GLY A 318 -11.30 18.94 -16.31
CA GLY A 318 -12.72 18.58 -16.20
C GLY A 318 -13.07 17.50 -15.16
N ASN A 319 -12.11 16.83 -14.52
CA ASN A 319 -12.35 15.70 -13.62
C ASN A 319 -11.90 15.94 -12.16
N GLY A 320 -11.80 17.21 -11.75
CA GLY A 320 -11.39 17.63 -10.41
C GLY A 320 -9.91 17.99 -10.27
N GLY A 321 -9.15 18.00 -11.38
CA GLY A 321 -7.75 18.38 -11.40
C GLY A 321 -6.82 17.36 -10.75
N VAL A 322 -5.52 17.69 -10.77
CA VAL A 322 -4.45 16.86 -10.21
C VAL A 322 -4.72 16.45 -8.77
N THR A 323 -5.19 17.37 -7.92
CA THR A 323 -5.41 17.17 -6.48
C THR A 323 -6.33 15.99 -6.17
N ARG A 324 -7.47 15.90 -6.85
CA ARG A 324 -8.46 14.81 -6.65
C ARG A 324 -8.02 13.49 -7.28
N ASN A 325 -7.23 13.58 -8.35
CA ASN A 325 -6.69 12.44 -9.07
C ASN A 325 -5.34 11.95 -8.52
N SER A 326 -4.81 12.55 -7.46
CA SER A 326 -3.57 12.09 -6.83
C SER A 326 -3.84 11.09 -5.70
N ASN A 327 -2.97 10.09 -5.56
CA ASN A 327 -3.00 9.17 -4.44
C ASN A 327 -1.61 8.59 -4.12
N ALA A 328 -0.97 9.22 -3.14
CA ALA A 328 0.29 8.81 -2.56
C ALA A 328 0.32 7.34 -2.06
N ASP A 329 -0.78 6.80 -1.53
CA ASP A 329 -0.85 5.44 -0.95
C ASP A 329 -0.84 4.31 -2.01
N VAL A 330 -0.92 4.66 -3.29
CA VAL A 330 -0.79 3.69 -4.41
C VAL A 330 0.35 4.05 -5.37
N THR A 331 1.26 4.94 -4.97
CA THR A 331 2.51 5.22 -5.70
C THR A 331 3.39 3.98 -5.79
N PHE A 332 4.32 3.97 -6.75
CA PHE A 332 5.33 2.91 -6.86
C PHE A 332 6.13 2.73 -5.56
N GLY A 333 6.36 3.81 -4.81
CA GLY A 333 7.03 3.79 -3.52
C GLY A 333 6.18 3.14 -2.42
N ALA A 334 4.95 3.63 -2.22
CA ALA A 334 4.02 3.05 -1.24
C ALA A 334 3.76 1.57 -1.52
N LEU A 335 3.48 1.20 -2.78
CA LEU A 335 3.25 -0.19 -3.20
C LEU A 335 4.50 -1.08 -2.99
N THR A 336 5.70 -0.57 -3.26
CA THR A 336 6.96 -1.29 -2.97
C THR A 336 7.09 -1.59 -1.48
N ALA A 337 6.90 -0.58 -0.63
CA ALA A 337 7.02 -0.72 0.82
C ALA A 337 5.91 -1.58 1.45
N GLN A 338 4.65 -1.39 1.04
CA GLN A 338 3.53 -2.26 1.41
C GLN A 338 3.84 -3.72 1.08
N SER A 339 4.37 -4.00 -0.13
CA SER A 339 4.77 -5.35 -0.49
C SER A 339 5.90 -5.86 0.42
N LEU A 340 6.93 -5.06 0.69
CA LEU A 340 8.05 -5.48 1.53
C LEU A 340 7.70 -5.58 3.03
N ASN A 341 6.47 -5.18 3.42
CA ASN A 341 6.07 -4.92 4.81
C ASN A 341 7.06 -3.98 5.52
N ALA A 342 7.28 -2.82 4.89
CA ALA A 342 8.14 -1.76 5.38
C ALA A 342 7.34 -0.49 5.72
N ASP A 343 7.74 0.18 6.79
CA ASP A 343 7.35 1.56 7.03
C ASP A 343 8.00 2.43 5.94
N HIS A 344 7.31 3.48 5.47
CA HIS A 344 7.83 4.33 4.39
C HIS A 344 7.50 5.81 4.57
N GLN A 345 8.45 6.66 4.19
CA GLN A 345 8.24 8.11 4.03
C GLN A 345 8.32 8.46 2.55
N LEU A 346 7.36 9.23 2.03
CA LEU A 346 7.41 9.81 0.69
C LEU A 346 7.79 11.30 0.81
N ILE A 347 9.09 11.58 0.69
CA ILE A 347 9.64 12.93 0.71
C ILE A 347 9.65 13.40 -0.74
N ALA A 348 8.47 13.81 -1.21
CA ALA A 348 8.23 14.14 -2.61
C ALA A 348 7.71 15.57 -2.80
N TRP A 349 8.08 16.20 -3.92
CA TRP A 349 7.51 17.47 -4.36
C TRP A 349 7.47 17.57 -5.89
N SER A 350 6.27 17.56 -6.45
CA SER A 350 5.99 17.71 -7.89
C SER A 350 6.65 18.93 -8.52
N GLY A 351 7.27 18.73 -9.69
CA GLY A 351 7.93 19.80 -10.45
C GLY A 351 9.32 20.23 -9.95
N LEU A 352 9.75 19.85 -8.73
CA LEU A 352 11.10 20.15 -8.26
C LEU A 352 12.15 19.19 -8.82
N GLY A 353 13.36 19.68 -9.05
CA GLY A 353 14.52 18.88 -9.46
C GLY A 353 15.71 19.00 -8.52
N MET A 354 16.86 18.45 -8.91
CA MET A 354 18.09 18.45 -8.12
C MET A 354 18.81 19.82 -8.18
N VAL A 355 18.84 20.44 -9.36
CA VAL A 355 19.36 21.81 -9.58
C VAL A 355 18.38 22.69 -10.33
N ARG A 356 17.52 22.10 -11.16
CA ARG A 356 16.57 22.79 -12.04
C ARG A 356 15.18 22.16 -11.90
N ASN A 357 14.17 23.00 -11.72
CA ASN A 357 12.78 22.57 -11.67
C ASN A 357 12.16 22.55 -13.06
N TYR A 358 10.94 22.03 -13.16
CA TYR A 358 10.19 21.91 -14.42
C TYR A 358 10.14 23.25 -15.16
N ASN A 359 10.58 23.24 -16.42
CA ASN A 359 10.69 24.41 -17.28
C ASN A 359 11.50 25.60 -16.70
N GLY A 360 12.43 25.35 -15.78
CA GLY A 360 13.26 26.40 -15.14
C GLY A 360 12.51 27.25 -14.11
N GLY A 361 11.37 26.78 -13.58
CA GLY A 361 10.52 27.54 -12.66
C GLY A 361 11.09 27.71 -11.25
N GLY A 362 11.26 28.97 -10.80
CA GLY A 362 11.67 29.30 -9.43
C GLY A 362 13.17 29.20 -9.16
N THR A 363 13.60 29.63 -7.98
CA THR A 363 15.02 29.68 -7.56
C THR A 363 15.42 28.58 -6.58
N ASP A 364 14.46 28.06 -5.81
CA ASP A 364 14.65 26.89 -4.96
C ASP A 364 14.72 25.61 -5.80
N ASN A 365 15.17 24.52 -5.18
CA ASN A 365 15.14 23.18 -5.76
C ASN A 365 14.84 22.16 -4.66
N PHE A 366 14.71 20.87 -4.99
CA PHE A 366 14.33 19.85 -4.02
C PHE A 366 15.27 19.81 -2.79
N ARG A 367 16.57 20.11 -2.95
CA ARG A 367 17.52 20.12 -1.84
C ARG A 367 17.29 21.24 -0.81
N THR A 368 16.55 22.30 -1.16
CA THR A 368 16.08 23.32 -0.19
C THR A 368 15.13 22.65 0.82
N TYR A 369 14.18 21.85 0.34
CA TYR A 369 13.08 21.32 1.14
C TYR A 369 13.31 19.91 1.70
N TYR A 370 14.28 19.14 1.17
CA TYR A 370 14.55 17.78 1.65
C TYR A 370 14.77 17.66 3.16
N GLU A 371 15.25 18.70 3.84
CA GLU A 371 15.55 18.62 5.27
C GLU A 371 14.41 19.08 6.18
N THR A 372 13.26 19.50 5.64
CA THR A 372 12.21 20.13 6.46
C THR A 372 11.24 19.16 7.14
N ASP A 373 10.67 19.62 8.25
CA ASP A 373 9.54 18.99 8.96
C ASP A 373 8.28 19.04 8.10
N LEU A 374 7.98 20.21 7.56
CA LEU A 374 6.84 20.58 6.72
C LEU A 374 7.37 21.36 5.50
N GLN A 375 6.75 21.22 4.34
CA GLN A 375 7.29 21.63 3.05
C GLN A 375 7.43 23.16 2.85
N ALA A 376 6.37 23.84 2.40
CA ALA A 376 6.40 25.23 1.93
C ALA A 376 5.86 26.24 2.95
N LEU A 377 5.81 25.86 4.24
CA LEU A 377 5.23 26.71 5.28
C LEU A 377 6.26 27.74 5.78
N TRP A 378 5.80 28.96 6.04
CA TRP A 378 6.61 30.06 6.55
C TRP A 378 7.29 29.75 7.90
N ASN A 379 6.76 28.80 8.67
CA ASN A 379 7.31 28.30 9.94
C ASN A 379 7.88 26.87 9.81
N SER A 380 8.30 26.47 8.61
CA SER A 380 9.06 25.23 8.37
C SER A 380 10.38 25.24 9.14
N THR A 381 10.79 24.09 9.66
CA THR A 381 12.05 23.88 10.41
C THR A 381 12.76 22.62 9.96
N VAL A 382 14.03 22.44 10.33
CA VAL A 382 14.76 21.19 10.02
C VAL A 382 14.12 20.02 10.77
N TRP A 383 13.72 18.98 10.04
CA TRP A 383 13.13 17.76 10.60
C TRP A 383 14.13 17.03 11.50
N GLN A 384 13.80 16.98 12.78
CA GLN A 384 14.51 16.20 13.77
C GLN A 384 14.10 14.73 13.67
N ASN A 385 15.03 13.89 13.21
CA ASN A 385 14.82 12.44 13.17
C ASN A 385 14.65 11.92 14.62
N PRO A 386 13.55 11.20 14.95
CA PRO A 386 13.32 10.65 16.29
C PRO A 386 14.29 9.53 16.72
N GLY A 387 15.34 9.24 15.93
CA GLY A 387 16.33 8.19 16.19
C GLY A 387 15.85 6.76 15.89
N THR A 388 14.53 6.60 15.72
CA THR A 388 13.85 5.37 15.28
C THR A 388 13.71 5.25 13.76
N TRP A 389 13.96 6.33 13.00
CA TRP A 389 13.98 6.30 11.53
C TRP A 389 15.40 6.07 11.00
N LYS A 390 15.66 4.84 10.56
CA LYS A 390 16.94 4.32 10.06
C LYS A 390 16.70 3.43 8.82
N PRO A 391 16.24 4.01 7.69
CA PRO A 391 15.93 3.27 6.47
C PRO A 391 17.12 2.43 5.98
N GLN A 392 16.89 1.14 5.77
CA GLN A 392 17.87 0.23 5.17
C GLN A 392 18.01 0.49 3.65
N VAL A 393 16.97 1.05 3.03
CA VAL A 393 16.96 1.50 1.64
C VAL A 393 16.46 2.94 1.56
N VAL A 394 17.17 3.78 0.81
CA VAL A 394 16.69 5.08 0.34
C VAL A 394 16.57 5.02 -1.18
N VAL A 395 15.47 5.50 -1.74
CA VAL A 395 15.23 5.52 -3.19
C VAL A 395 15.16 6.98 -3.64
N VAL A 396 15.93 7.36 -4.65
CA VAL A 396 16.00 8.75 -5.13
C VAL A 396 15.60 8.82 -6.60
N GLY A 397 14.40 9.35 -6.85
CA GLY A 397 13.83 9.65 -8.16
C GLY A 397 13.81 11.16 -8.40
N LEU A 398 14.97 11.73 -8.73
CA LEU A 398 15.14 13.14 -9.07
C LEU A 398 15.96 13.27 -10.36
N GLY A 399 15.57 14.19 -11.22
CA GLY A 399 16.20 14.44 -12.52
C GLY A 399 15.23 14.57 -13.69
N ILE A 400 13.97 14.17 -13.54
CA ILE A 400 12.96 14.34 -14.59
C ILE A 400 12.78 15.84 -14.86
N ASN A 401 12.45 16.62 -13.82
CA ASN A 401 12.22 18.06 -13.92
C ASN A 401 13.46 18.87 -14.34
N ASP A 402 14.66 18.38 -14.05
CA ASP A 402 15.89 19.02 -14.51
C ASP A 402 15.98 18.97 -16.05
N PHE A 403 15.71 17.81 -16.67
CA PHE A 403 15.98 17.56 -18.10
C PHE A 403 14.76 17.39 -19.02
N SER A 404 13.52 17.36 -18.51
CA SER A 404 12.31 17.08 -19.30
C SER A 404 11.89 18.20 -20.27
N THR A 405 12.55 19.35 -20.22
CA THR A 405 12.31 20.49 -21.12
C THR A 405 13.63 21.00 -21.69
N ALA A 406 13.56 21.77 -22.77
CA ALA A 406 14.67 22.62 -23.17
C ALA A 406 15.02 23.65 -22.07
N LEU A 407 16.25 24.17 -22.13
CA LEU A 407 16.68 25.35 -21.37
C LEU A 407 16.09 26.61 -22.00
N ASN A 408 15.55 27.51 -21.17
CA ASN A 408 15.02 28.80 -21.58
C ASN A 408 16.12 29.88 -21.60
N ALA A 409 15.91 30.92 -22.40
CA ALA A 409 16.81 32.07 -22.43
C ALA A 409 16.82 32.79 -21.07
N GLY A 410 18.01 33.04 -20.53
CA GLY A 410 18.20 33.66 -19.21
C GLY A 410 18.36 32.68 -18.04
N GLU A 411 18.27 31.37 -18.27
CA GLU A 411 18.63 30.38 -17.25
C GLU A 411 20.15 30.34 -16.97
N ARG A 412 20.52 29.79 -15.80
CA ARG A 412 21.91 29.66 -15.30
C ARG A 412 22.85 28.89 -16.24
N TRP A 413 22.31 28.02 -17.08
CA TRP A 413 23.07 27.12 -17.95
C TRP A 413 22.78 27.46 -19.41
N SER A 414 23.83 27.63 -20.21
CA SER A 414 23.73 27.91 -21.65
C SER A 414 23.68 26.65 -22.51
N THR A 415 24.01 25.48 -21.96
CA THR A 415 23.92 24.19 -22.66
C THR A 415 23.43 23.05 -21.75
N PRO A 416 22.83 21.98 -22.30
CA PRO A 416 22.43 20.79 -21.52
C PRO A 416 23.59 20.12 -20.77
N GLU A 417 24.81 20.21 -21.29
CA GLU A 417 26.01 19.62 -20.69
C GLU A 417 26.45 20.39 -19.43
N GLN A 418 26.28 21.71 -19.43
CA GLN A 418 26.52 22.56 -18.26
C GLN A 418 25.51 22.25 -17.15
N LEU A 419 24.22 22.14 -17.50
CA LEU A 419 23.16 21.69 -16.59
C LEU A 419 23.49 20.29 -16.05
N ALA A 420 23.90 19.37 -16.91
CA ALA A 420 24.23 18.00 -16.51
C ALA A 420 25.46 17.92 -15.59
N ALA A 421 26.46 18.78 -15.77
CA ALA A 421 27.62 18.86 -14.88
C ALA A 421 27.22 19.37 -13.48
N ASP A 422 26.39 20.42 -13.42
CA ASP A 422 25.89 20.99 -12.17
C ASP A 422 24.96 20.00 -11.44
N PHE A 423 24.07 19.34 -12.17
CA PHE A 423 23.22 18.23 -11.70
C PHE A 423 24.06 17.13 -11.05
N ARG A 424 25.10 16.60 -11.73
CA ARG A 424 25.96 15.56 -11.17
C ARG A 424 26.67 16.01 -9.89
N SER A 425 27.17 17.25 -9.85
CA SER A 425 27.82 17.83 -8.67
C SER A 425 26.87 17.94 -7.48
N ALA A 426 25.67 18.49 -7.71
CA ALA A 426 24.62 18.62 -6.71
C ALA A 426 24.10 17.27 -6.21
N TYR A 427 23.95 16.28 -7.10
CA TYR A 427 23.54 14.92 -6.74
C TYR A 427 24.60 14.26 -5.86
N LEU A 428 25.89 14.40 -6.19
CA LEU A 428 26.97 13.89 -5.35
C LEU A 428 26.90 14.51 -3.94
N GLY A 429 26.83 15.84 -3.81
CA GLY A 429 26.68 16.49 -2.50
C GLY A 429 25.40 16.11 -1.75
N PHE A 430 24.32 15.77 -2.47
CA PHE A 430 23.10 15.23 -1.86
C PHE A 430 23.31 13.80 -1.32
N LEU A 431 24.06 12.95 -2.02
CA LEU A 431 24.44 11.64 -1.51
C LEU A 431 25.33 11.72 -0.26
N ASP A 432 26.22 12.72 -0.15
CA ASP A 432 26.99 12.95 1.08
C ASP A 432 26.07 13.33 2.25
N LYS A 433 25.04 14.16 2.01
CA LYS A 433 24.01 14.48 3.01
C LYS A 433 23.22 13.24 3.46
N LEU A 434 22.81 12.37 2.53
CA LEU A 434 22.15 11.10 2.87
C LEU A 434 23.08 10.14 3.62
N ARG A 435 24.37 10.08 3.25
CA ARG A 435 25.40 9.29 3.94
C ARG A 435 25.68 9.79 5.35
N ALA A 436 25.71 11.10 5.57
CA ALA A 436 25.83 11.68 6.91
C ALA A 436 24.58 11.40 7.77
N ARG A 437 23.38 11.37 7.16
CA ARG A 437 22.10 11.17 7.85
C ARG A 437 21.80 9.70 8.21
N TYR A 438 22.17 8.75 7.36
CA TYR A 438 21.82 7.31 7.52
C TYR A 438 23.03 6.37 7.62
N GLY A 439 24.24 6.86 7.35
CA GLY A 439 25.48 6.09 7.45
C GLY A 439 25.78 5.20 6.22
N PRO A 440 26.83 4.37 6.32
CA PRO A 440 27.34 3.57 5.20
C PRO A 440 26.60 2.25 4.97
N ASN A 441 25.64 1.88 5.82
CA ASN A 441 24.93 0.59 5.72
C ASN A 441 23.65 0.64 4.88
N THR A 442 22.98 1.79 4.83
CA THR A 442 21.82 2.04 3.95
C THR A 442 22.22 1.91 2.49
N PHE A 443 21.43 1.19 1.69
CA PHE A 443 21.55 1.23 0.23
C PHE A 443 20.82 2.46 -0.31
N ILE A 444 21.42 3.16 -1.28
CA ILE A 444 20.77 4.28 -1.96
C ILE A 444 20.58 3.88 -3.43
N VAL A 445 19.32 3.85 -3.87
CA VAL A 445 18.92 3.41 -5.21
C VAL A 445 18.45 4.60 -6.03
N LEU A 446 19.21 4.96 -7.07
CA LEU A 446 18.91 6.07 -7.96
C LEU A 446 18.00 5.57 -9.09
N THR A 447 16.73 5.98 -9.07
CA THR A 447 15.73 5.58 -10.06
C THR A 447 15.57 6.67 -11.13
N TYR A 448 15.57 6.29 -12.41
CA TYR A 448 15.31 7.22 -13.51
C TYR A 448 14.55 6.53 -14.66
N PRO A 449 13.57 7.19 -15.29
CA PRO A 449 12.83 6.64 -16.43
C PRO A 449 13.56 6.82 -17.75
N ASP A 450 12.97 6.28 -18.82
CA ASP A 450 13.27 6.71 -20.18
C ASP A 450 12.87 8.20 -20.34
N LEU A 451 13.86 9.01 -20.72
CA LEU A 451 13.70 10.43 -21.03
C LEU A 451 14.42 10.75 -22.35
N GLY A 452 14.47 9.76 -23.27
CA GLY A 452 15.08 9.86 -24.59
C GLY A 452 16.54 10.28 -24.56
N ASN A 453 16.94 11.11 -25.53
CA ASN A 453 18.31 11.59 -25.73
C ASN A 453 18.75 12.68 -24.73
N THR A 454 18.16 12.74 -23.52
CA THR A 454 18.55 13.71 -22.49
C THR A 454 19.77 13.26 -21.69
N PRO A 455 20.53 14.19 -21.06
CA PRO A 455 21.69 13.83 -20.23
C PRO A 455 21.39 13.02 -18.96
N LEU A 456 20.13 12.75 -18.62
CA LEU A 456 19.71 12.17 -17.34
C LEU A 456 20.34 10.79 -17.08
N ALA A 457 20.11 9.82 -17.98
CA ALA A 457 20.57 8.44 -17.82
C ALA A 457 22.10 8.36 -17.68
N ALA A 458 22.83 9.02 -18.58
CA ALA A 458 24.29 9.08 -18.54
C ALA A 458 24.80 9.76 -17.25
N SER A 459 24.09 10.79 -16.75
CA SER A 459 24.47 11.50 -15.54
C SER A 459 24.27 10.66 -14.28
N VAL A 460 23.14 9.95 -14.13
CA VAL A 460 22.92 9.05 -12.99
C VAL A 460 23.93 7.90 -13.02
N GLN A 461 24.17 7.29 -14.18
CA GLN A 461 25.20 6.26 -14.35
C GLN A 461 26.62 6.77 -14.05
N GLN A 462 26.91 8.05 -14.27
CA GLN A 462 28.19 8.65 -13.86
C GLN A 462 28.26 8.90 -12.34
N VAL A 463 27.19 9.38 -11.71
CA VAL A 463 27.12 9.56 -10.24
C VAL A 463 27.32 8.23 -9.51
N VAL A 464 26.70 7.13 -9.98
CA VAL A 464 26.91 5.78 -9.42
C VAL A 464 28.36 5.33 -9.58
N ARG A 465 28.97 5.51 -10.77
CA ARG A 465 30.38 5.15 -11.01
C ARG A 465 31.31 5.94 -10.09
N THR A 466 31.21 7.26 -10.05
CA THR A 466 32.02 8.12 -9.16
C THR A 466 31.91 7.70 -7.68
N ARG A 467 30.75 7.21 -7.23
CA ARG A 467 30.59 6.67 -5.87
C ARG A 467 31.23 5.30 -5.69
N ALA A 468 31.10 4.39 -6.65
CA ALA A 468 31.76 3.09 -6.63
C ALA A 468 33.30 3.21 -6.71
N ASP A 469 33.81 4.11 -7.55
CA ASP A 469 35.24 4.45 -7.69
C ASP A 469 35.81 5.04 -6.38
N ALA A 470 34.97 5.75 -5.61
CA ALA A 470 35.26 6.23 -4.26
C ALA A 470 34.99 5.19 -3.14
N GLY A 471 34.66 3.93 -3.50
CA GLY A 471 34.46 2.81 -2.57
C GLY A 471 33.02 2.60 -2.06
N ASP A 472 32.08 3.50 -2.35
CA ASP A 472 30.67 3.39 -1.94
C ASP A 472 29.85 2.56 -2.95
N THR A 473 30.06 1.25 -2.91
CA THR A 473 29.34 0.25 -3.72
C THR A 473 27.86 0.08 -3.33
N ARG A 474 27.39 0.79 -2.29
CA ARG A 474 26.00 0.80 -1.82
C ARG A 474 25.16 1.93 -2.43
N ILE A 475 25.76 2.78 -3.27
CA ILE A 475 25.00 3.54 -4.28
C ILE A 475 24.78 2.64 -5.49
N ARG A 476 23.52 2.46 -5.89
CA ARG A 476 23.10 1.65 -7.04
C ARG A 476 22.08 2.45 -7.86
N SER A 477 21.77 2.01 -9.08
CA SER A 477 20.71 2.62 -9.88
C SER A 477 19.80 1.59 -10.55
N LEU A 478 18.55 1.98 -10.74
CA LEU A 478 17.54 1.25 -11.51
C LEU A 478 17.03 2.16 -12.63
N TYR A 479 17.18 1.69 -13.87
CA TYR A 479 16.52 2.29 -15.03
C TYR A 479 15.11 1.73 -15.15
N TYR A 480 14.12 2.60 -15.35
CA TYR A 480 12.81 2.20 -15.80
C TYR A 480 12.75 2.38 -17.32
N ASP A 481 12.84 1.28 -18.05
CA ASP A 481 12.58 1.25 -19.48
C ASP A 481 11.07 1.29 -19.70
N ASP A 482 10.55 2.47 -20.06
CA ASP A 482 9.11 2.71 -20.19
C ASP A 482 8.45 1.79 -21.23
N ASN A 483 9.19 1.40 -22.27
CA ASN A 483 8.71 0.54 -23.35
C ASN A 483 8.70 -0.93 -22.92
N ALA A 484 9.77 -1.41 -22.26
CA ALA A 484 9.86 -2.78 -21.77
C ALA A 484 8.98 -3.06 -20.55
N LEU A 485 8.66 -2.03 -19.75
CA LEU A 485 7.63 -2.09 -18.72
C LEU A 485 6.21 -1.93 -19.29
N GLY A 486 6.08 -1.28 -20.45
CA GLY A 486 4.80 -1.00 -21.10
C GLY A 486 3.98 0.04 -20.34
N LEU A 487 4.60 1.17 -19.97
CA LEU A 487 3.93 2.25 -19.25
C LEU A 487 2.95 3.00 -20.16
N ASP A 488 1.75 3.31 -19.67
CA ASP A 488 0.69 3.97 -20.45
C ASP A 488 0.65 5.50 -20.28
N LYS A 489 1.19 6.02 -19.17
CA LYS A 489 1.25 7.45 -18.83
C LYS A 489 -0.12 8.14 -18.97
N LEU A 490 -1.19 7.48 -18.51
CA LEU A 490 -2.57 7.99 -18.56
C LEU A 490 -2.95 8.88 -17.37
N GLY A 491 -2.05 9.05 -16.39
CA GLY A 491 -2.21 10.03 -15.31
C GLY A 491 -2.19 11.47 -15.84
N CYS A 492 -2.56 12.42 -14.99
CA CYS A 492 -2.61 13.84 -15.35
C CYS A 492 -1.28 14.32 -15.97
N ASP A 493 -1.35 15.08 -17.05
CA ASP A 493 -0.20 15.72 -17.70
C ASP A 493 0.91 14.72 -18.09
N TRP A 494 0.51 13.53 -18.56
CA TRP A 494 1.39 12.41 -18.98
C TRP A 494 2.23 11.80 -17.83
N HIS A 495 1.77 11.93 -16.58
CA HIS A 495 2.36 11.22 -15.45
C HIS A 495 1.99 9.72 -15.44
N PRO A 496 2.74 8.88 -14.70
CA PRO A 496 2.39 7.47 -14.48
C PRO A 496 0.94 7.31 -14.02
N SER A 497 0.22 6.38 -14.63
CA SER A 497 -1.07 5.94 -14.09
C SER A 497 -0.87 4.99 -12.89
N ARG A 498 -1.94 4.68 -12.16
CA ARG A 498 -1.94 3.65 -11.11
C ARG A 498 -1.48 2.27 -11.62
N ARG A 499 -1.63 1.98 -12.92
CA ARG A 499 -1.09 0.76 -13.54
C ARG A 499 0.43 0.86 -13.69
N ASP A 500 0.93 2.02 -14.10
CA ASP A 500 2.37 2.28 -14.21
C ASP A 500 3.04 2.21 -12.83
N ASP A 501 2.43 2.81 -11.79
CA ASP A 501 2.89 2.70 -10.40
C ASP A 501 3.04 1.24 -9.94
N GLN A 502 2.13 0.34 -10.34
CA GLN A 502 2.22 -1.09 -10.04
C GLN A 502 3.37 -1.78 -10.79
N LEU A 503 3.63 -1.39 -12.03
CA LEU A 503 4.72 -1.92 -12.85
C LEU A 503 6.09 -1.47 -12.32
N LEU A 504 6.20 -0.18 -12.01
CA LEU A 504 7.36 0.46 -11.37
C LEU A 504 7.63 -0.16 -9.99
N ALA A 505 6.61 -0.34 -9.15
CA ALA A 505 6.74 -1.02 -7.86
C ALA A 505 7.21 -2.48 -8.02
N GLY A 506 6.67 -3.19 -9.01
CA GLY A 506 7.10 -4.55 -9.34
C GLY A 506 8.58 -4.62 -9.75
N ALA A 507 9.05 -3.67 -10.55
CA ALA A 507 10.45 -3.56 -10.95
C ALA A 507 11.36 -3.23 -9.75
N LEU A 508 11.01 -2.22 -8.97
CA LEU A 508 11.78 -1.77 -7.81
C LEU A 508 11.83 -2.82 -6.69
N THR A 509 10.71 -3.51 -6.41
CA THR A 509 10.66 -4.61 -5.44
C THR A 509 11.58 -5.76 -5.86
N ARG A 510 11.59 -6.14 -7.15
CA ARG A 510 12.53 -7.13 -7.68
C ARG A 510 13.98 -6.68 -7.52
N PHE A 511 14.28 -5.41 -7.85
CA PHE A 511 15.62 -4.84 -7.75
C PHE A 511 16.14 -4.81 -6.31
N ILE A 512 15.33 -4.33 -5.35
CA ILE A 512 15.66 -4.33 -3.92
C ILE A 512 15.94 -5.77 -3.43
N GLY A 513 15.21 -6.77 -3.94
CA GLY A 513 15.47 -8.19 -3.68
C GLY A 513 16.81 -8.73 -4.19
N THR A 514 17.55 -7.98 -5.01
CA THR A 514 18.94 -8.32 -5.45
C THR A 514 20.02 -7.67 -4.61
N LEU A 515 19.67 -6.76 -3.70
CA LEU A 515 20.63 -6.06 -2.84
C LEU A 515 20.99 -6.95 -1.64
N PRO A 516 22.28 -7.06 -1.26
CA PRO A 516 22.68 -7.77 -0.04
C PRO A 516 22.38 -6.92 1.20
N LEU A 517 21.07 -6.82 1.50
CA LEU A 517 20.49 -6.08 2.61
C LEU A 517 20.41 -6.94 3.86
N THR A 518 20.83 -6.37 4.99
CA THR A 518 20.30 -6.76 6.30
C THR A 518 19.13 -5.83 6.59
N TRP A 519 17.95 -6.41 6.84
CA TRP A 519 16.74 -5.70 7.28
C TRP A 519 16.74 -5.58 8.79
#